data_AF-K2RBA2-F1
#
_entry.id   AF-K2RBA2-F1
#
_cell.length_a   1.000
_cell.length_b   1.000
_cell.length_c   1.000
_cell.angle_alpha   90.00
_cell.angle_beta   90.00
_cell.angle_gamma   90.00
#
_symmetry.space_group_name_H-M   'P 1'
#
loop_
_entity.id
_entity.type
_entity.pdbx_description
1 polymer ?
#
loop_
_entity_poly.entity_id
_entity_poly.type
_entity_poly.pdbx_seq_one_letter_code
_entity_poly.pdbx_strand_id
1 'polypeptide(L)'
;MADVFCLTTPDLKFHLSSHVVSDHGEECMESEAPRAPIKNSWLFRLGISLIELAFGQELSKLLTDSDLVDGIEGNYTRFKAAHRLMMELAEGDRPVFAAAVEFCIDLHSKENSQIKYSLRNEAFRENFYLNVVCTLRDEVFG
;
A
#
# COMPACT_ATOMS: atom_id res chain seq x y z
N MET A 1 2.14 -13.60 44.92
CA MET A 1 1.86 -14.38 43.70
C MET A 1 1.39 -13.39 42.64
N ALA A 2 2.34 -12.82 41.91
CA ALA A 2 2.16 -12.02 40.70
C ALA A 2 3.58 -11.74 40.18
N ASP A 3 4.05 -12.60 39.28
CA ASP A 3 5.30 -12.41 38.55
C ASP A 3 5.10 -11.31 37.51
N VAL A 4 5.83 -10.21 37.70
CA VAL A 4 6.03 -9.17 36.68
C VAL A 4 7.19 -9.64 35.81
N PHE A 5 6.87 -10.27 34.67
CA PHE A 5 7.87 -10.60 33.67
C PHE A 5 8.36 -9.30 33.01
N CYS A 6 9.55 -8.91 33.41
CA CYS A 6 10.42 -7.97 32.74
C CYS A 6 10.89 -8.61 31.42
N LEU A 7 10.36 -8.16 30.28
CA LEU A 7 10.89 -8.56 28.97
C LEU A 7 11.98 -7.57 28.58
N THR A 8 13.20 -7.98 28.91
CA THR A 8 14.46 -7.44 28.41
C THR A 8 14.54 -7.64 26.90
N THR A 9 14.77 -6.55 26.16
CA THR A 9 15.15 -6.60 24.74
C THR A 9 16.56 -7.18 24.61
N PRO A 10 16.80 -8.20 23.77
CA PRO A 10 18.16 -8.67 23.56
C PRO A 10 18.94 -7.69 22.65
N ASP A 11 20.10 -7.30 23.17
CA ASP A 11 21.26 -6.73 22.47
C ASP A 11 21.44 -7.31 21.07
N LEU A 12 21.39 -6.47 20.03
CA LEU A 12 22.02 -6.76 18.75
C LEU A 12 23.25 -5.85 18.60
N LYS A 13 24.36 -6.31 19.20
CA LYS A 13 25.70 -5.75 18.97
C LYS A 13 26.13 -6.09 17.55
N PHE A 14 26.13 -5.09 16.67
CA PHE A 14 26.83 -5.17 15.39
C PHE A 14 28.34 -5.08 15.64
N HIS A 15 29.00 -6.24 15.67
CA HIS A 15 30.45 -6.34 15.59
C HIS A 15 30.88 -6.01 14.15
N LEU A 16 31.37 -4.79 13.92
CA LEU A 16 32.15 -4.47 12.73
C LEU A 16 33.62 -4.72 13.02
N SER A 17 34.15 -5.81 12.48
CA SER A 17 35.57 -5.93 12.21
C SER A 17 35.78 -6.84 11.00
N SER A 18 36.13 -6.25 9.87
CA SER A 18 37.40 -6.56 9.20
C SER A 18 37.64 -5.56 8.06
N HIS A 19 38.83 -4.98 8.10
CA HIS A 19 39.48 -4.34 6.97
C HIS A 19 39.86 -5.42 5.95
N VAL A 20 39.41 -5.29 4.70
CA VAL A 20 40.20 -5.65 3.52
C VAL A 20 39.92 -4.60 2.44
N VAL A 21 40.98 -3.91 2.04
CA VAL A 21 40.98 -2.99 0.89
C VAL A 21 41.01 -3.83 -0.39
N SER A 22 40.06 -3.60 -1.29
CA SER A 22 40.26 -3.78 -2.72
C SER A 22 39.52 -2.68 -3.44
N ASP A 23 40.33 -1.70 -3.82
CA ASP A 23 40.11 -0.74 -4.89
C ASP A 23 39.74 -1.50 -6.16
N HIS A 24 38.53 -1.30 -6.68
CA HIS A 24 38.13 -1.30 -8.10
C HIS A 24 36.68 -0.83 -8.16
N GLY A 25 36.42 0.20 -8.96
CA GLY A 25 35.16 0.93 -8.99
C GLY A 25 33.95 0.08 -9.34
N GLU A 26 33.01 0.01 -8.41
CA GLU A 26 31.60 -0.14 -8.70
C GLU A 26 30.92 1.03 -8.00
N GLU A 27 30.35 1.94 -8.79
CA GLU A 27 29.35 2.88 -8.27
C GLU A 27 28.25 2.02 -7.64
N CYS A 28 28.28 1.91 -6.31
CA CYS A 28 27.15 1.42 -5.55
C CYS A 28 25.99 2.35 -5.90
N MET A 29 25.14 1.91 -6.84
CA MET A 29 23.78 2.40 -6.90
C MET A 29 23.24 2.16 -5.51
N GLU A 30 23.12 3.24 -4.73
CA GLU A 30 22.33 3.25 -3.53
C GLU A 30 20.99 2.68 -3.94
N SER A 31 20.75 1.43 -3.54
CA SER A 31 19.44 0.82 -3.59
C SER A 31 18.58 1.64 -2.64
N GLU A 32 18.04 2.75 -3.14
CA GLU A 32 16.95 3.46 -2.50
C GLU A 32 15.88 2.41 -2.27
N ALA A 33 15.78 1.94 -1.02
CA ALA A 33 14.72 1.04 -0.64
C ALA A 33 13.41 1.70 -1.11
N PRO A 34 12.63 1.05 -1.99
CA PRO A 34 11.50 1.70 -2.63
C PRO A 34 10.58 2.21 -1.53
N ARG A 35 10.37 3.53 -1.50
CA ARG A 35 9.49 4.20 -0.53
C ARG A 35 8.20 3.39 -0.45
N ALA A 36 7.78 3.02 0.76
CA ALA A 36 6.59 2.19 0.94
C ALA A 36 5.41 2.82 0.18
N PRO A 37 4.82 2.14 -0.82
CA PRO A 37 3.82 2.75 -1.71
C PRO A 37 2.53 3.11 -0.95
N ILE A 38 2.31 2.46 0.20
CA ILE A 38 1.11 2.61 1.01
C ILE A 38 1.27 3.79 1.99
N LYS A 39 0.64 4.92 1.67
CA LYS A 39 0.68 6.14 2.50
C LYS A 39 -0.30 6.12 3.68
N ASN A 40 -1.41 5.39 3.55
CA ASN A 40 -2.36 5.13 4.63
C ASN A 40 -2.87 3.69 4.54
N SER A 41 -2.53 2.85 5.53
CA SER A 41 -2.86 1.43 5.52
C SER A 41 -4.35 1.13 5.66
N TRP A 42 -5.11 1.99 6.33
CA TRP A 42 -6.56 1.82 6.47
C TRP A 42 -7.29 2.08 5.16
N LEU A 43 -6.94 3.16 4.48
CA LEU A 43 -7.51 3.49 3.18
C LEU A 43 -7.09 2.47 2.12
N PHE A 44 -5.83 2.04 2.15
CA PHE A 44 -5.37 0.99 1.26
C PHE A 44 -6.16 -0.31 1.45
N ARG A 45 -6.39 -0.75 2.70
CA ARG A 45 -7.23 -1.91 2.99
C ARG A 45 -8.67 -1.74 2.50
N LEU A 46 -9.23 -0.55 2.64
CA LEU A 46 -10.55 -0.25 2.08
C LEU A 46 -10.55 -0.41 0.56
N GLY A 47 -9.53 0.11 -0.14
CA GLY A 47 -9.36 -0.08 -1.57
C GLY A 47 -9.29 -1.56 -1.97
N ILE A 48 -8.55 -2.38 -1.21
CA ILE A 48 -8.54 -3.84 -1.39
C ILE A 48 -9.95 -4.42 -1.23
N SER A 49 -10.66 -4.08 -0.16
CA SER A 49 -12.01 -4.61 0.07
C SER A 49 -12.98 -4.22 -1.04
N LEU A 50 -12.86 -3.02 -1.62
CA LEU A 50 -13.66 -2.60 -2.77
C LEU A 50 -13.35 -3.44 -4.01
N ILE A 51 -12.07 -3.73 -4.28
CA ILE A 51 -11.66 -4.64 -5.36
C ILE A 51 -12.24 -6.04 -5.12
N GLU A 52 -12.07 -6.59 -3.92
CA GLU A 52 -12.58 -7.93 -3.58
C GLU A 52 -14.10 -8.02 -3.75
N LEU A 53 -14.84 -6.94 -3.43
CA LEU A 53 -16.27 -6.84 -3.67
C LEU A 53 -16.61 -6.80 -5.18
N ALA A 54 -15.84 -6.06 -5.98
CA ALA A 54 -16.09 -5.95 -7.42
C ALA A 54 -15.86 -7.27 -8.16
N PHE A 55 -14.82 -8.02 -7.78
CA PHE A 55 -14.45 -9.30 -8.41
C PHE A 55 -15.09 -10.52 -7.72
N GLY A 56 -15.70 -10.33 -6.54
CA GLY A 56 -16.32 -11.41 -5.75
C GLY A 56 -15.32 -12.44 -5.21
N GLN A 57 -14.04 -12.07 -5.09
CA GLN A 57 -12.94 -12.95 -4.72
C GLN A 57 -11.92 -12.22 -3.84
N GLU A 58 -11.27 -12.96 -2.95
CA GLU A 58 -10.15 -12.44 -2.14
C GLU A 58 -8.96 -12.06 -3.03
N LEU A 59 -8.23 -11.00 -2.65
CA LEU A 59 -7.09 -10.49 -3.41
C LEU A 59 -6.03 -11.59 -3.67
N SER A 60 -5.83 -12.47 -2.69
CA SER A 60 -4.87 -13.60 -2.78
C SER A 60 -5.16 -14.54 -3.95
N LYS A 61 -6.44 -14.69 -4.35
CA LYS A 61 -6.87 -15.54 -5.47
C LYS A 61 -6.80 -14.82 -6.82
N LEU A 62 -6.73 -13.49 -6.78
CA LEU A 62 -6.62 -12.62 -7.95
C LEU A 62 -5.17 -12.28 -8.28
N LEU A 63 -4.21 -12.74 -7.47
CA LEU A 63 -2.78 -12.56 -7.71
C LEU A 63 -2.35 -13.33 -8.96
N THR A 64 -1.47 -12.71 -9.72
CA THR A 64 -0.79 -13.30 -10.87
C THR A 64 0.73 -13.27 -10.65
N ASP A 65 1.47 -14.07 -11.40
CA ASP A 65 2.94 -14.09 -11.33
C ASP A 65 3.55 -12.71 -11.64
N SER A 66 2.87 -11.89 -12.45
CA SER A 66 3.33 -10.53 -12.76
C SER A 66 3.23 -9.55 -11.58
N ASP A 67 2.42 -9.87 -10.57
CA ASP A 67 2.26 -9.04 -9.37
C ASP A 67 3.38 -9.30 -8.35
N LEU A 68 3.95 -10.50 -8.37
CA LEU A 68 5.00 -10.93 -7.45
C LEU A 68 6.27 -10.08 -7.62
N VAL A 69 6.93 -9.79 -6.51
CA VAL A 69 8.26 -9.18 -6.48
C VAL A 69 9.19 -10.15 -5.79
N ASP A 70 10.23 -10.55 -6.50
CA ASP A 70 11.18 -11.59 -6.09
C ASP A 70 10.51 -12.92 -5.70
N GLY A 71 9.31 -13.20 -6.23
CA GLY A 71 8.52 -14.39 -5.93
C GLY A 71 7.88 -14.40 -4.53
N ILE A 72 7.91 -13.28 -3.80
CA ILE A 72 7.41 -13.18 -2.43
C ILE A 72 6.11 -12.36 -2.40
N GLU A 73 5.13 -12.83 -1.63
CA GLU A 73 3.95 -12.03 -1.29
C GLU A 73 4.32 -11.00 -0.21
N GLY A 74 4.28 -9.72 -0.56
CA GLY A 74 4.50 -8.61 0.36
C GLY A 74 3.54 -7.45 0.12
N ASN A 75 3.70 -6.36 0.90
CA ASN A 75 2.88 -5.15 0.74
C ASN A 75 2.98 -4.56 -0.66
N TYR A 76 4.15 -4.64 -1.29
CA TYR A 76 4.37 -4.15 -2.65
C TYR A 76 3.68 -5.04 -3.70
N THR A 77 3.69 -6.37 -3.52
CA THR A 77 2.91 -7.33 -4.32
C THR A 77 1.42 -6.99 -4.28
N ARG A 78 0.87 -6.75 -3.08
CA ARG A 78 -0.54 -6.36 -2.91
C ARG A 78 -0.85 -5.02 -3.56
N PHE A 79 0.05 -4.05 -3.48
CA PHE A 79 -0.09 -2.77 -4.17
C PHE A 79 -0.13 -2.95 -5.69
N LYS A 80 0.80 -3.72 -6.27
CA LYS A 80 0.82 -4.01 -7.72
C LYS A 80 -0.46 -4.69 -8.18
N ALA A 81 -0.90 -5.73 -7.46
CA ALA A 81 -2.14 -6.43 -7.77
C ALA A 81 -3.35 -5.49 -7.70
N ALA A 82 -3.45 -4.69 -6.63
CA ALA A 82 -4.54 -3.72 -6.48
C ALA A 82 -4.56 -2.70 -7.61
N HIS A 83 -3.39 -2.18 -7.99
CA HIS A 83 -3.26 -1.23 -9.10
C HIS A 83 -3.67 -1.87 -10.43
N ARG A 84 -3.22 -3.08 -10.74
CA ARG A 84 -3.61 -3.82 -11.95
C ARG A 84 -5.12 -4.07 -12.00
N LEU A 85 -5.70 -4.57 -10.92
CA LEU A 85 -7.14 -4.86 -10.84
C LEU A 85 -7.98 -3.58 -10.91
N MET A 86 -7.50 -2.48 -10.33
CA MET A 86 -8.12 -1.15 -10.50
C MET A 86 -8.12 -0.72 -11.98
N MET A 87 -7.00 -0.91 -12.69
CA MET A 87 -6.93 -0.62 -14.12
C MET A 87 -7.89 -1.52 -14.93
N GLU A 88 -8.02 -2.80 -14.59
CA GLU A 88 -9.01 -3.69 -15.21
C GLU A 88 -10.46 -3.20 -15.00
N LEU A 89 -10.78 -2.69 -13.80
CA LEU A 89 -12.09 -2.06 -13.55
C LEU A 89 -12.28 -0.78 -14.36
N ALA A 90 -11.21 0.02 -14.53
CA ALA A 90 -11.24 1.28 -15.26
C ALA A 90 -11.42 1.08 -16.78
N GLU A 91 -10.76 0.06 -17.34
CA GLU A 91 -10.87 -0.32 -18.74
C GLU A 91 -12.15 -1.11 -19.04
N GLY A 92 -12.76 -1.71 -18.00
CA GLY A 92 -14.01 -2.44 -18.08
C GLY A 92 -15.25 -1.55 -18.05
N ASP A 93 -16.31 -2.06 -17.42
CA ASP A 93 -17.63 -1.42 -17.35
C ASP A 93 -17.83 -0.57 -16.09
N ARG A 94 -16.81 -0.42 -15.23
CA ARG A 94 -16.91 0.29 -13.94
C ARG A 94 -15.83 1.37 -13.74
N PRO A 95 -15.68 2.33 -14.67
CA PRO A 95 -14.66 3.38 -14.55
C PRO A 95 -14.86 4.30 -13.34
N VAL A 96 -16.12 4.51 -12.92
CA VAL A 96 -16.47 5.34 -11.77
C VAL A 96 -16.07 4.64 -10.46
N PHE A 97 -16.37 3.34 -10.34
CA PHE A 97 -15.90 2.51 -9.23
C PHE A 97 -14.37 2.50 -9.15
N ALA A 98 -13.70 2.35 -10.30
CA ALA A 98 -12.25 2.31 -10.37
C ALA A 98 -11.61 3.61 -9.84
N ALA A 99 -12.19 4.78 -10.15
CA ALA A 99 -11.72 6.06 -9.61
C ALA A 99 -11.85 6.14 -8.08
N ALA A 100 -12.94 5.59 -7.51
CA ALA A 100 -13.11 5.52 -6.05
C ALA A 100 -12.08 4.57 -5.40
N VAL A 101 -11.76 3.45 -6.06
CA VAL A 101 -10.70 2.52 -5.65
C VAL A 101 -9.32 3.19 -5.73
N GLU A 102 -9.02 3.87 -6.83
CA GLU A 102 -7.76 4.59 -7.06
C GLU A 102 -7.49 5.57 -5.92
N PHE A 103 -8.49 6.38 -5.52
CA PHE A 103 -8.38 7.33 -4.41
C PHE A 103 -8.01 6.65 -3.08
N CYS A 104 -8.33 5.36 -2.91
CA CYS A 104 -8.03 4.60 -1.72
C CYS A 104 -6.62 3.98 -1.75
N ILE A 105 -6.13 3.56 -2.93
CA ILE A 105 -4.89 2.80 -3.08
C ILE A 105 -3.68 3.64 -3.49
N ASP A 106 -3.88 4.68 -4.32
CA ASP A 106 -2.83 5.57 -4.79
C ASP A 106 -3.14 7.03 -4.45
N LEU A 107 -2.68 7.43 -3.27
CA LEU A 107 -2.84 8.79 -2.78
C LEU A 107 -1.85 9.71 -3.52
N HIS A 108 -2.31 10.37 -4.59
CA HIS A 108 -1.49 11.08 -5.61
C HIS A 108 -0.51 12.19 -5.16
N SER A 109 -0.41 12.59 -3.90
CA SER A 109 0.51 13.69 -3.54
C SER A 109 1.95 13.20 -3.30
N LYS A 110 2.91 13.96 -3.85
CA LYS A 110 4.36 13.76 -3.72
C LYS A 110 4.87 13.95 -2.27
N GLU A 111 4.03 14.39 -1.35
CA GLU A 111 4.39 14.58 0.04
C GLU A 111 4.07 13.34 0.88
N ASN A 112 5.09 12.83 1.57
CA ASN A 112 5.01 11.69 2.48
C ASN A 112 4.45 12.08 3.86
N SER A 113 3.31 12.77 3.92
CA SER A 113 2.69 13.10 5.20
C SER A 113 1.43 12.27 5.43
N GLN A 114 1.54 11.25 6.30
CA GLN A 114 0.40 10.46 6.77
C GLN A 114 -0.68 11.35 7.42
N ILE A 115 -0.30 12.52 7.95
CA ILE A 115 -1.22 13.49 8.54
C ILE A 115 -2.14 14.10 7.48
N LYS A 116 -1.66 14.27 6.24
CA LYS A 116 -2.47 14.83 5.14
C LYS A 116 -3.54 13.83 4.68
N TYR A 117 -3.25 12.54 4.67
CA TYR A 117 -4.20 11.49 4.22
C TYR A 117 -4.97 10.83 5.35
N SER A 118 -5.22 11.58 6.43
CA SER A 118 -5.99 11.09 7.56
C SER A 118 -7.42 11.59 7.47
N LEU A 119 -8.42 10.74 7.76
CA LEU A 119 -9.81 11.18 7.89
C LEU A 119 -10.04 12.14 9.08
N ARG A 120 -9.03 12.33 9.93
CA ARG A 120 -9.03 13.39 10.96
C ARG A 120 -8.77 14.78 10.34
N ASN A 121 -8.06 14.84 9.22
CA ASN A 121 -7.89 16.06 8.45
C ASN A 121 -9.22 16.38 7.74
N GLU A 122 -9.77 17.55 7.99
CA GLU A 122 -11.07 17.97 7.47
C GLU A 122 -11.09 18.04 5.95
N ALA A 123 -10.13 18.73 5.35
CA ALA A 123 -10.03 18.87 3.89
C ALA A 123 -9.88 17.51 3.19
N PHE A 124 -9.09 16.59 3.77
CA PHE A 124 -8.97 15.24 3.21
C PHE A 124 -10.25 14.43 3.41
N ARG A 125 -10.90 14.51 4.57
CA ARG A 125 -12.15 13.82 4.86
C ARG A 125 -13.26 14.25 3.90
N GLU A 126 -13.38 15.55 3.63
CA GLU A 126 -14.34 16.07 2.66
C GLU A 126 -14.07 15.55 1.25
N ASN A 127 -12.82 15.63 0.80
CA ASN A 127 -12.44 15.08 -0.51
C ASN A 127 -12.70 13.57 -0.59
N PHE A 128 -12.39 12.82 0.47
CA PHE A 128 -12.65 11.40 0.55
C PHE A 128 -14.16 11.10 0.46
N TYR A 129 -14.98 11.85 1.20
CA TYR A 129 -16.44 11.68 1.16
C TYR A 129 -17.00 11.93 -0.24
N LEU A 130 -16.55 13.00 -0.91
CA LEU A 130 -17.01 13.32 -2.27
C LEU A 130 -16.54 12.29 -3.31
N ASN A 131 -15.26 11.94 -3.32
CA ASN A 131 -14.67 11.11 -4.38
C ASN A 131 -14.87 9.61 -4.18
N VAL A 132 -15.12 9.16 -2.95
CA VAL A 132 -15.32 7.72 -2.65
C VAL A 132 -16.76 7.46 -2.24
N VAL A 133 -17.26 8.11 -1.18
CA VAL A 133 -18.56 7.76 -0.60
C VAL A 133 -19.72 8.17 -1.51
N CYS A 134 -19.76 9.42 -1.98
CA CYS A 134 -20.79 9.88 -2.90
C CYS A 134 -20.73 9.11 -4.23
N THR A 135 -19.53 8.95 -4.80
CA THR A 135 -19.30 8.20 -6.03
C THR A 135 -19.89 6.79 -5.97
N LEU A 136 -19.53 6.02 -4.93
CA LEU A 136 -20.02 4.65 -4.77
C LEU A 136 -21.53 4.59 -4.50
N ARG A 137 -22.07 5.55 -3.74
CA ARG A 137 -23.52 5.62 -3.51
C ARG A 137 -24.26 5.86 -4.81
N ASP A 138 -23.79 6.78 -5.63
CA ASP A 138 -24.47 7.17 -6.86
C ASP A 138 -24.36 6.06 -7.93
N GLU A 139 -23.30 5.23 -7.91
CA GLU A 139 -23.21 4.05 -8.77
C GLU A 139 -24.16 2.91 -8.34
N VAL A 140 -24.39 2.75 -7.03
CA VAL A 140 -25.23 1.66 -6.50
C VAL A 140 -26.72 2.01 -6.50
N PHE A 141 -27.06 3.29 -6.34
CA PHE A 141 -28.44 3.76 -6.17
C PHE A 141 -28.91 4.75 -7.25
N GLY A 142 -28.06 5.09 -8.21
CA GLY A 142 -28.36 5.99 -9.32
C GLY A 142 -29.00 5.33 -10.53
#